data_AF-A0A517ZL48-F1
#
_entry.id   AF-A0A517ZL48-F1
#
_cell.length_a   1.000
_cell.length_b   1.000
_cell.length_c   1.000
_cell.angle_alpha   90.00
_cell.angle_beta   90.00
_cell.angle_gamma   90.00
#
_symmetry.space_group_name_H-M   'P 1'
#
loop_
_entity.id
_entity.type
_entity.pdbx_description
1 polymer ?
#
loop_
_entity_poly.entity_id
_entity_poly.type
_entity_poly.pdbx_seq_one_letter_code
_entity_poly.pdbx_strand_id
1 'polypeptide(L)'
;MSDASAQKTPERRTNYRQLFSFAVCCGMICWIIEYPIQPVFAAANQNTLLIGKQALSQDSYTIPIAPPSPFGGMTVEEILRLRVKAVWQQPLLIGINYRPSEAVFCRLRSRSAWRELPGDSLSTDDGEPRPSAGSEYVLNPYVLVAATIAAPPIESNTEASAGQLFPSSLFWESSQARATAVYDVSSALRNTDRVDAEPVSLDQLSLQLVAMNARDMNLNYAAILPNDANGVSLPQELSEAVLIEQYLRHDPHCGAAGGCNEVSPPQKEFTGLRLTDLPARMMIRLWSDRPESADAAPDMRFVLTFR
;
A
#
# COMPACT_ATOMS: atom_id res chain seq x y z
N MET A 1 60.17 41.92 -53.02
CA MET A 1 58.72 42.07 -53.27
C MET A 1 58.22 40.73 -53.78
N SER A 2 57.36 39.95 -53.17
CA SER A 2 56.90 39.77 -51.78
C SER A 2 56.37 38.33 -51.78
N ASP A 3 56.92 37.46 -50.93
CA ASP A 3 56.44 36.09 -50.76
C ASP A 3 55.10 36.09 -50.00
N ALA A 4 54.03 35.70 -50.69
CA ALA A 4 52.72 35.48 -50.08
C ALA A 4 52.54 33.98 -49.76
N SER A 5 53.00 33.59 -48.58
CA SER A 5 52.75 32.27 -48.00
C SER A 5 51.29 32.15 -47.57
N ALA A 6 50.49 31.41 -48.33
CA ALA A 6 49.10 31.09 -48.01
C ALA A 6 49.03 30.15 -46.79
N GLN A 7 48.58 30.68 -45.66
CA GLN A 7 48.39 29.95 -44.41
C GLN A 7 47.08 29.15 -44.48
N LYS A 8 47.17 27.82 -44.60
CA LYS A 8 46.01 26.91 -44.57
C LYS A 8 45.39 26.91 -43.18
N THR A 9 44.10 27.26 -43.11
CA THR A 9 43.27 27.19 -41.91
C THR A 9 43.16 25.74 -41.43
N PRO A 10 43.36 25.45 -40.13
CA PRO A 10 43.26 24.08 -39.62
C PRO A 10 41.81 23.59 -39.64
N GLU A 11 41.59 22.46 -40.32
CA GLU A 11 40.34 21.72 -40.31
C GLU A 11 40.03 21.25 -38.88
N ARG A 12 38.99 21.83 -38.27
CA ARG A 12 38.47 21.42 -36.97
C ARG A 12 37.78 20.05 -37.14
N ARG A 13 38.53 18.96 -36.96
CA ARG A 13 37.95 17.61 -36.88
C ARG A 13 37.18 17.47 -35.59
N THR A 14 35.87 17.65 -35.66
CA THR A 14 34.95 17.36 -34.55
C THR A 14 35.08 15.88 -34.23
N ASN A 15 35.58 15.57 -33.02
CA ASN A 15 35.85 14.20 -32.62
C ASN A 15 34.53 13.55 -32.19
N TYR A 16 33.79 13.00 -33.14
CA TYR A 16 32.49 12.36 -32.93
C TYR A 16 32.52 11.27 -31.85
N ARG A 17 33.69 10.67 -31.58
CA ARG A 17 33.88 9.74 -30.45
C ARG A 17 33.70 10.42 -29.09
N GLN A 18 34.17 11.65 -28.91
CA GLN A 18 34.00 12.40 -27.66
C GLN A 18 32.55 12.84 -27.45
N LEU A 19 31.85 13.24 -28.52
CA LEU A 19 30.43 13.57 -28.47
C LEU A 19 29.57 12.34 -28.14
N PHE A 20 29.89 11.18 -28.72
CA PHE A 20 29.18 9.93 -28.42
C PHE A 20 29.42 9.46 -26.98
N SER A 21 30.66 9.50 -26.49
CA SER A 21 30.98 9.18 -25.09
C SER A 21 30.26 10.11 -24.11
N PHE A 22 30.16 11.40 -24.42
CA PHE A 22 29.43 12.36 -23.59
C PHE A 22 27.93 12.05 -23.55
N ALA A 23 27.32 11.74 -24.70
CA ALA A 23 25.91 11.38 -24.78
C ALA A 23 25.58 10.07 -24.03
N VAL A 24 26.44 9.05 -24.13
CA VAL A 24 26.26 7.78 -23.40
C VAL A 24 26.45 7.98 -21.88
N CYS A 25 27.43 8.79 -21.45
CA CYS A 25 27.58 9.14 -20.04
C CYS A 25 26.39 9.93 -19.49
N CYS A 26 25.86 10.91 -20.23
CA CYS A 26 24.64 11.62 -19.84
C CYS A 26 23.43 10.69 -19.75
N GLY A 27 23.27 9.77 -20.72
CA GLY A 27 22.21 8.75 -20.70
C GLY A 27 22.30 7.84 -19.47
N MET A 28 23.50 7.33 -19.14
CA MET A 28 23.69 6.51 -17.93
C MET A 28 23.50 7.30 -16.64
N ILE A 29 23.94 8.56 -16.56
CA ILE A 29 23.73 9.38 -15.36
C ILE A 29 22.24 9.68 -15.17
N CYS A 30 21.50 10.00 -16.24
CA CYS A 30 20.03 10.16 -16.16
C CYS A 30 19.33 8.84 -15.77
N TRP A 31 19.80 7.70 -16.27
CA TRP A 31 19.25 6.38 -15.92
C TRP A 31 19.57 5.97 -14.47
N ILE A 32 20.73 6.35 -13.94
CA ILE A 32 21.11 6.14 -12.53
C ILE A 32 20.31 7.08 -11.61
N ILE A 33 19.91 8.27 -12.07
CA ILE A 33 19.04 9.19 -11.31
C ILE A 33 17.57 8.70 -11.30
N GLU A 34 17.14 7.92 -12.29
CA GLU A 34 15.82 7.25 -12.28
C GLU A 34 15.78 5.99 -11.40
N TYR A 35 16.93 5.43 -10.99
CA TYR A 35 17.00 4.46 -9.91
C TYR A 35 17.01 5.16 -8.55
N PRO A 36 16.27 4.65 -7.55
CA PRO A 36 15.81 5.46 -6.43
C PRO A 36 17.00 5.80 -5.53
N ILE A 37 17.45 7.05 -5.60
CA ILE A 37 18.02 7.69 -4.42
C ILE A 37 16.95 7.51 -3.34
N GLN A 38 17.28 6.72 -2.31
CA GLN A 38 16.46 6.54 -1.12
C GLN A 38 15.92 7.90 -0.61
N PRO A 39 14.79 7.93 0.11
CA PRO A 39 14.13 9.17 0.52
C PRO A 39 14.95 9.87 1.62
N VAL A 40 16.09 10.45 1.26
CA VAL A 40 16.95 11.21 2.18
C VAL A 40 16.30 12.55 2.58
N PHE A 41 15.19 12.92 1.93
CA PHE A 41 14.47 14.18 2.19
C PHE A 41 12.96 14.04 2.41
N ALA A 42 12.42 12.83 2.60
CA ALA A 42 11.02 12.76 3.06
C ALA A 42 10.96 13.44 4.43
N ALA A 43 10.10 14.47 4.56
CA ALA A 43 9.90 15.12 5.85
C ALA A 43 9.55 14.05 6.89
N ALA A 44 10.15 14.16 8.09
CA ALA A 44 9.86 13.22 9.17
C ALA A 44 8.34 13.17 9.40
N ASN A 45 7.77 11.96 9.40
CA ASN A 45 6.34 11.81 9.68
C ASN A 45 6.07 12.21 11.12
N GLN A 46 5.20 13.20 11.33
CA GLN A 46 4.82 13.74 12.64
C GLN A 46 3.36 13.47 12.99
N ASN A 47 2.66 12.66 12.18
CA ASN A 47 1.30 12.27 12.48
C ASN A 47 1.27 11.52 13.82
N THR A 48 0.27 11.82 14.65
CA THR A 48 0.16 11.26 15.99
C THR A 48 -1.26 10.77 16.19
N LEU A 49 -1.43 9.48 16.44
CA LEU A 49 -2.70 8.92 16.88
C LEU A 49 -2.94 9.24 18.36
N LEU A 50 -4.14 9.67 18.69
CA LEU A 50 -4.56 9.97 20.06
C LEU A 50 -5.09 8.70 20.71
N ILE A 51 -4.17 7.84 21.16
CA ILE A 51 -4.44 6.52 21.75
C ILE A 51 -3.75 6.35 23.11
N GLY A 52 -4.15 5.30 23.84
CA GLY A 52 -3.62 5.00 25.16
C GLY A 52 -3.84 6.16 26.13
N LYS A 53 -2.74 6.64 26.73
CA LYS A 53 -2.76 7.80 27.65
C LYS A 53 -3.13 9.13 26.97
N GLN A 54 -3.02 9.22 25.65
CA GLN A 54 -3.35 10.42 24.87
C GLN A 54 -4.78 10.37 24.31
N ALA A 55 -5.52 9.29 24.55
CA ALA A 55 -6.87 9.13 24.03
C ALA A 55 -7.82 10.22 24.56
N LEU A 56 -8.53 10.88 23.65
CA LEU A 56 -9.54 11.88 24.00
C LEU A 56 -10.90 11.26 24.35
N SER A 57 -11.11 9.99 24.00
CA SER A 57 -12.30 9.22 24.37
C SER A 57 -11.91 7.95 25.12
N GLN A 58 -12.70 7.63 26.16
CA GLN A 58 -12.62 6.38 26.89
C GLN A 58 -13.57 5.32 26.33
N ASP A 59 -14.54 5.74 25.52
CA ASP A 59 -15.55 4.88 24.95
C ASP A 59 -14.99 4.12 23.75
N SER A 60 -15.56 2.95 23.53
CA SER A 60 -15.35 2.15 22.34
C SER A 60 -16.40 2.48 21.29
N TYR A 61 -16.03 2.56 20.02
CA TYR A 61 -16.96 2.95 18.95
C TYR A 61 -16.60 2.33 17.60
N THR A 62 -17.62 2.27 16.74
CA THR A 62 -17.50 1.78 15.37
C THR A 62 -17.17 2.94 14.44
N ILE A 63 -16.15 2.75 13.60
CA ILE A 63 -15.81 3.68 12.53
C ILE A 63 -16.46 3.18 11.24
N PRO A 64 -17.25 4.02 10.53
CA PRO A 64 -17.78 3.67 9.23
C PRO A 64 -16.67 3.37 8.23
N ILE A 65 -16.85 2.32 7.44
CA ILE A 65 -15.95 1.96 6.34
C ILE A 65 -16.54 2.54 5.05
N ALA A 66 -15.78 3.42 4.41
CA ALA A 66 -16.13 3.99 3.12
C ALA A 66 -15.99 2.92 2.02
N PRO A 67 -16.98 2.80 1.12
CA PRO A 67 -16.89 1.86 0.01
C PRO A 67 -15.78 2.29 -0.97
N PRO A 68 -15.25 1.34 -1.77
CA PRO A 68 -14.35 1.68 -2.87
C PRO A 68 -14.96 2.71 -3.81
N SER A 69 -14.10 3.56 -4.38
CA SER A 69 -14.49 4.67 -5.23
C SER A 69 -13.53 4.81 -6.42
N PRO A 70 -14.01 5.37 -7.54
CA PRO A 70 -13.16 5.60 -8.70
C PRO A 70 -12.18 6.74 -8.45
N PHE A 71 -10.89 6.46 -8.66
CA PHE A 71 -9.81 7.46 -8.59
C PHE A 71 -9.14 7.74 -9.94
N GLY A 72 -9.51 6.97 -10.99
CA GLY A 72 -8.98 7.14 -12.33
C GLY A 72 -9.10 8.58 -12.80
N GLY A 73 -8.01 9.15 -13.29
CA GLY A 73 -8.00 10.52 -13.81
C GLY A 73 -8.01 11.63 -12.75
N MET A 74 -8.00 11.33 -11.45
CA MET A 74 -7.83 12.34 -10.40
C MET A 74 -6.37 12.85 -10.33
N THR A 75 -6.20 14.09 -9.89
CA THR A 75 -4.90 14.67 -9.53
C THR A 75 -4.44 14.16 -8.17
N VAL A 76 -3.12 14.21 -7.91
CA VAL A 76 -2.59 13.89 -6.57
C VAL A 76 -3.23 14.78 -5.50
N GLU A 77 -3.43 16.06 -5.78
CA GLU A 77 -4.04 16.99 -4.81
C GLU A 77 -5.48 16.59 -4.43
N GLU A 78 -6.30 16.16 -5.40
CA GLU A 78 -7.65 15.66 -5.13
C GLU A 78 -7.61 14.43 -4.22
N ILE A 79 -6.70 13.48 -4.47
CA ILE A 79 -6.51 12.28 -3.65
C ILE A 79 -6.08 12.64 -2.23
N LEU A 80 -5.12 13.55 -2.08
CA LEU A 80 -4.66 14.01 -0.77
C LEU A 80 -5.76 14.74 0.01
N ARG A 81 -6.60 15.54 -0.67
CA ARG A 81 -7.76 16.16 -0.04
C ARG A 81 -8.78 15.13 0.44
N LEU A 82 -9.03 14.08 -0.33
CA LEU A 82 -9.90 12.97 0.10
C LEU A 82 -9.33 12.27 1.32
N ARG A 83 -8.01 12.00 1.34
CA ARG A 83 -7.33 11.42 2.51
C ARG A 83 -7.51 12.29 3.76
N VAL A 84 -7.22 13.59 3.66
CA VAL A 84 -7.38 14.54 4.77
C VAL A 84 -8.82 14.57 5.25
N LYS A 85 -9.79 14.65 4.33
CA LYS A 85 -11.21 14.62 4.67
C LYS A 85 -11.59 13.35 5.44
N ALA A 86 -11.12 12.19 4.99
CA ALA A 86 -11.40 10.90 5.64
C ALA A 86 -10.81 10.82 7.05
N VAL A 87 -9.58 11.31 7.25
CA VAL A 87 -8.94 11.34 8.58
C VAL A 87 -9.75 12.22 9.55
N TRP A 88 -10.16 13.40 9.08
CA TRP A 88 -10.93 14.35 9.88
C TRP A 88 -12.39 13.95 10.14
N GLN A 89 -12.86 12.80 9.62
CA GLN A 89 -14.12 12.21 10.07
C GLN A 89 -14.02 11.66 11.50
N GLN A 90 -12.82 11.40 12.01
CA GLN A 90 -12.58 10.92 13.38
C GLN A 90 -11.59 11.85 14.11
N PRO A 91 -11.96 13.11 14.40
CA PRO A 91 -11.05 14.08 15.01
C PRO A 91 -10.56 13.69 16.40
N LEU A 92 -11.22 12.74 17.08
CA LEU A 92 -10.82 12.24 18.40
C LEU A 92 -9.64 11.25 18.35
N LEU A 93 -9.26 10.76 17.16
CA LEU A 93 -8.18 9.78 16.97
C LEU A 93 -6.88 10.36 16.46
N ILE A 94 -6.85 11.63 16.04
CA ILE A 94 -5.72 12.19 15.32
C ILE A 94 -5.32 13.56 15.88
N GLY A 95 -4.02 13.81 15.95
CA GLY A 95 -3.48 15.12 16.31
C GLY A 95 -3.86 16.22 15.31
N ILE A 96 -3.92 17.47 15.80
CA ILE A 96 -4.44 18.63 15.06
C ILE A 96 -3.68 18.99 13.76
N ASN A 97 -2.47 18.46 13.58
CA ASN A 97 -1.57 18.81 12.48
C ASN A 97 -1.41 17.67 11.46
N TYR A 98 -2.38 16.76 11.37
CA TYR A 98 -2.31 15.66 10.41
C TYR A 98 -2.02 16.15 8.99
N ARG A 99 -1.05 15.50 8.34
CA ARG A 99 -0.76 15.66 6.91
C ARG A 99 -0.49 14.28 6.30
N PRO A 100 -1.00 13.96 5.11
CA PRO A 100 -0.62 12.73 4.43
C PRO A 100 0.90 12.62 4.33
N SER A 101 1.44 11.49 4.80
CA SER A 101 2.87 11.27 4.89
C SER A 101 3.52 11.20 3.51
N GLU A 102 4.59 11.95 3.31
CA GLU A 102 5.38 11.86 2.07
C GLU A 102 5.90 10.44 1.85
N ALA A 103 6.26 9.73 2.92
CA ALA A 103 6.73 8.34 2.82
C ALA A 103 5.71 7.40 2.19
N VAL A 104 4.42 7.73 2.24
CA VAL A 104 3.32 6.94 1.69
C VAL A 104 2.79 7.51 0.38
N PHE A 105 2.69 8.82 0.24
CA PHE A 105 1.97 9.46 -0.87
C PHE A 105 2.84 10.15 -1.93
N CYS A 106 4.16 10.27 -1.73
CA CYS A 106 5.00 11.11 -2.62
C CYS A 106 5.19 10.59 -4.05
N ARG A 107 4.86 9.32 -4.32
CA ARG A 107 5.15 8.67 -5.62
C ARG A 107 3.93 8.50 -6.51
N LEU A 108 2.81 9.12 -6.16
CA LEU A 108 1.61 9.16 -6.98
C LEU A 108 1.80 10.04 -8.22
N ARG A 109 1.11 9.70 -9.31
CA ARG A 109 1.06 10.51 -10.52
C ARG A 109 -0.36 11.00 -10.80
N SER A 110 -0.49 12.31 -11.02
CA SER A 110 -1.75 12.96 -11.38
C SER A 110 -2.30 12.42 -12.70
N ARG A 111 -3.62 12.40 -12.83
CA ARG A 111 -4.36 12.02 -14.04
C ARG A 111 -4.02 10.63 -14.57
N SER A 112 -3.41 9.78 -13.75
CA SER A 112 -3.08 8.40 -14.13
C SER A 112 -4.27 7.48 -13.84
N ALA A 113 -4.27 6.31 -14.48
CA ALA A 113 -5.13 5.22 -14.07
C ALA A 113 -4.79 4.77 -12.64
N TRP A 114 -5.61 3.91 -12.08
CA TRP A 114 -5.33 3.23 -10.81
C TRP A 114 -5.49 1.73 -11.02
N ARG A 115 -4.74 0.93 -10.25
CA ARG A 115 -4.98 -0.52 -10.21
C ARG A 115 -6.42 -0.77 -9.77
N GLU A 116 -7.16 -1.48 -10.60
CA GLU A 116 -8.55 -1.87 -10.36
C GLU A 116 -8.63 -2.96 -9.28
N LEU A 117 -9.82 -3.13 -8.71
CA LEU A 117 -10.07 -4.21 -7.77
C LEU A 117 -10.14 -5.57 -8.49
N PRO A 118 -9.62 -6.66 -7.91
CA PRO A 118 -9.76 -8.00 -8.47
C PRO A 118 -11.24 -8.40 -8.63
N GLY A 119 -11.59 -9.00 -9.76
CA GLY A 119 -12.94 -9.54 -10.00
C GLY A 119 -13.95 -8.61 -10.67
N ASP A 120 -13.62 -7.33 -10.87
CA ASP A 120 -14.45 -6.36 -11.62
C ASP A 120 -14.33 -6.50 -13.16
N SER A 121 -13.78 -7.61 -13.67
CA SER A 121 -13.48 -7.82 -15.10
C SER A 121 -14.70 -8.01 -16.02
N LEU A 122 -15.94 -7.80 -15.54
CA LEU A 122 -17.15 -8.17 -16.30
C LEU A 122 -18.13 -7.04 -16.65
N SER A 123 -17.82 -5.76 -16.38
CA SER A 123 -18.63 -4.66 -16.94
C SER A 123 -17.96 -4.06 -18.19
N THR A 124 -18.53 -4.42 -19.34
CA THR A 124 -18.28 -3.84 -20.68
C THR A 124 -19.04 -2.53 -20.90
N ASP A 125 -19.41 -1.82 -19.84
CA ASP A 125 -20.10 -0.54 -19.98
C ASP A 125 -19.02 0.56 -20.03
N ASP A 126 -18.64 0.93 -21.25
CA ASP A 126 -17.45 1.73 -21.62
C ASP A 126 -17.45 3.19 -21.10
N GLY A 127 -18.20 3.51 -20.03
CA GLY A 127 -18.36 4.87 -19.54
C GLY A 127 -18.38 5.06 -18.02
N GLU A 128 -18.61 4.03 -17.21
CA GLU A 128 -18.66 4.21 -15.75
C GLU A 128 -17.25 4.12 -15.11
N PRO A 129 -16.86 5.10 -14.27
CA PRO A 129 -15.56 5.07 -13.61
C PRO A 129 -15.44 3.85 -12.67
N ARG A 130 -14.44 2.99 -12.93
CA ARG A 130 -14.21 1.78 -12.13
C ARG A 130 -13.58 2.09 -10.75
N PRO A 131 -13.96 1.36 -9.69
CA PRO A 131 -13.34 1.51 -8.38
C PRO A 131 -11.83 1.22 -8.39
N SER A 132 -11.08 2.03 -7.64
CA SER A 132 -9.64 1.86 -7.48
C SER A 132 -9.32 1.04 -6.25
N ALA A 133 -8.41 0.06 -6.34
CA ALA A 133 -7.88 -0.65 -5.18
C ALA A 133 -7.22 0.31 -4.17
N GLY A 134 -6.64 1.42 -4.66
CA GLY A 134 -6.09 2.46 -3.79
C GLY A 134 -7.14 3.18 -2.93
N SER A 135 -8.40 3.23 -3.38
CA SER A 135 -9.46 3.95 -2.68
C SER A 135 -9.82 3.34 -1.33
N GLU A 136 -9.71 2.02 -1.21
CA GLU A 136 -9.86 1.27 0.03
C GLU A 136 -8.97 1.84 1.13
N TYR A 137 -7.71 2.14 0.81
CA TYR A 137 -6.73 2.61 1.79
C TYR A 137 -6.82 4.12 2.01
N VAL A 138 -7.02 4.90 0.94
CA VAL A 138 -7.10 6.35 1.01
C VAL A 138 -8.30 6.82 1.82
N LEU A 139 -9.48 6.22 1.57
CA LEU A 139 -10.74 6.62 2.19
C LEU A 139 -10.95 6.01 3.58
N ASN A 140 -10.17 5.00 3.97
CA ASN A 140 -10.30 4.31 5.26
C ASN A 140 -9.00 4.40 6.09
N PRO A 141 -8.58 5.60 6.52
CA PRO A 141 -7.31 5.82 7.22
C PRO A 141 -7.12 5.02 8.51
N TYR A 142 -8.21 4.67 9.18
CA TYR A 142 -8.20 3.97 10.45
C TYR A 142 -8.25 2.44 10.30
N VAL A 143 -8.34 1.93 9.06
CA VAL A 143 -7.93 0.56 8.75
C VAL A 143 -6.41 0.57 8.64
N LEU A 144 -5.73 0.48 9.79
CA LEU A 144 -4.27 0.61 9.87
C LEU A 144 -3.56 -0.52 9.12
N VAL A 145 -4.13 -1.73 9.20
CA VAL A 145 -3.68 -2.92 8.48
C VAL A 145 -4.90 -3.58 7.82
N ALA A 146 -4.90 -3.70 6.50
CA ALA A 146 -5.91 -4.43 5.76
C ALA A 146 -5.42 -5.83 5.38
N ALA A 147 -6.31 -6.81 5.32
CA ALA A 147 -6.04 -8.12 4.72
C ALA A 147 -6.70 -8.18 3.34
N THR A 148 -5.95 -8.61 2.33
CA THR A 148 -6.45 -8.82 0.97
C THR A 148 -6.07 -10.21 0.50
N ILE A 149 -6.82 -10.76 -0.45
CA ILE A 149 -6.47 -12.04 -1.08
C ILE A 149 -5.26 -11.78 -1.99
N ALA A 150 -4.17 -12.51 -1.78
CA ALA A 150 -3.01 -12.46 -2.65
C ALA A 150 -3.36 -13.14 -3.98
N ALA A 151 -2.98 -12.52 -5.10
CA ALA A 151 -3.08 -13.18 -6.39
C ALA A 151 -2.23 -14.48 -6.36
N PRO A 152 -2.72 -15.59 -6.93
CA PRO A 152 -1.93 -16.81 -6.96
C PRO A 152 -0.60 -16.56 -7.69
N PRO A 153 0.51 -17.17 -7.23
CA PRO A 153 1.76 -17.13 -7.96
C PRO A 153 1.53 -17.73 -9.35
N ILE A 154 1.84 -16.94 -10.37
CA ILE A 154 1.47 -17.13 -11.77
C ILE A 154 1.93 -18.50 -12.30
N GLU A 155 0.97 -19.43 -12.48
CA GLU A 155 0.94 -20.43 -13.57
C GLU A 155 -0.53 -20.85 -13.81
N SER A 156 -1.33 -20.04 -14.49
CA SER A 156 -2.41 -20.53 -15.37
C SER A 156 -3.14 -19.35 -16.01
N ASN A 157 -3.55 -19.54 -17.27
CA ASN A 157 -4.39 -18.64 -18.06
C ASN A 157 -5.83 -18.53 -17.53
N THR A 158 -6.02 -18.67 -16.22
CA THR A 158 -7.30 -18.59 -15.54
C THR A 158 -7.24 -17.35 -14.67
N GLU A 159 -7.89 -16.28 -15.12
CA GLU A 159 -8.28 -15.16 -14.29
C GLU A 159 -9.25 -15.69 -13.22
N ALA A 160 -8.74 -16.38 -12.21
CA ALA A 160 -9.49 -16.64 -11.00
C ALA A 160 -9.75 -15.26 -10.40
N SER A 161 -11.00 -14.82 -10.46
CA SER A 161 -11.48 -13.63 -9.78
C SER A 161 -11.37 -13.91 -8.28
N ALA A 162 -10.18 -13.71 -7.72
CA ALA A 162 -10.00 -13.69 -6.27
C ALA A 162 -10.97 -12.63 -5.74
N GLY A 163 -11.95 -13.06 -4.96
CA GLY A 163 -12.95 -12.14 -4.40
C GLY A 163 -12.26 -11.00 -3.65
N GLN A 164 -12.81 -9.80 -3.75
CA GLN A 164 -12.33 -8.68 -2.96
C GLN A 164 -12.58 -8.98 -1.48
N LEU A 165 -11.52 -8.96 -0.68
CA LEU A 165 -11.61 -9.07 0.77
C LEU A 165 -11.40 -7.68 1.38
N PHE A 166 -12.47 -7.12 1.94
CA PHE A 166 -12.44 -5.82 2.62
C PHE A 166 -13.20 -5.93 3.95
N PRO A 167 -12.80 -5.20 5.02
CA PRO A 167 -13.45 -5.37 6.31
C PRO A 167 -14.90 -4.90 6.26
N SER A 168 -15.78 -5.67 6.90
CA SER A 168 -17.21 -5.35 7.04
C SER A 168 -17.49 -4.42 8.23
N SER A 169 -16.58 -4.36 9.21
CA SER A 169 -16.65 -3.40 10.31
C SER A 169 -15.29 -3.10 10.91
N LEU A 170 -15.18 -1.91 11.51
CA LEU A 170 -13.99 -1.43 12.20
C LEU A 170 -14.39 -0.87 13.57
N PHE A 171 -13.83 -1.44 14.63
CA PHE A 171 -14.11 -1.06 16.01
C PHE A 171 -12.83 -0.52 16.66
N TRP A 172 -12.95 0.60 17.38
CA TRP A 172 -11.83 1.27 18.04
C TRP A 172 -12.05 1.41 19.54
N GLU A 173 -11.00 1.12 20.29
CA GLU A 173 -10.87 1.29 21.73
C GLU A 173 -9.64 2.18 21.99
N SER A 174 -9.79 3.50 21.77
CA SER A 174 -8.66 4.44 21.76
C SER A 174 -7.87 4.43 23.07
N SER A 175 -8.55 4.38 24.22
CA SER A 175 -7.92 4.32 25.55
C SER A 175 -7.08 3.07 25.79
N GLN A 176 -7.40 1.97 25.09
CA GLN A 176 -6.65 0.71 25.16
C GLN A 176 -5.60 0.55 24.06
N ALA A 177 -5.44 1.57 23.20
CA ALA A 177 -4.61 1.50 22.01
C ALA A 177 -4.88 0.22 21.20
N ARG A 178 -6.16 0.00 20.90
CA ARG A 178 -6.62 -1.21 20.22
C ARG A 178 -7.69 -0.88 19.17
N ALA A 179 -7.60 -1.56 18.03
CA ALA A 179 -8.65 -1.58 17.02
C ALA A 179 -8.87 -3.01 16.52
N THR A 180 -10.08 -3.30 16.06
CA THR A 180 -10.46 -4.59 15.50
C THR A 180 -11.17 -4.39 14.16
N ALA A 181 -10.61 -4.95 13.09
CA ALA A 181 -11.25 -5.05 11.79
C ALA A 181 -11.84 -6.45 11.63
N VAL A 182 -13.10 -6.53 11.22
CA VAL A 182 -13.81 -7.81 11.00
C VAL A 182 -14.00 -8.03 9.50
N TYR A 183 -13.72 -9.25 9.05
CA TYR A 183 -13.87 -9.70 7.68
C TYR A 183 -14.87 -10.86 7.65
N ASP A 184 -15.79 -10.83 6.68
CA ASP A 184 -16.72 -11.92 6.40
C ASP A 184 -16.17 -12.75 5.24
N VAL A 185 -15.26 -13.67 5.56
CA VAL A 185 -14.60 -14.56 4.59
C VAL A 185 -15.58 -15.63 4.14
N SER A 186 -16.45 -16.10 5.05
CA SER A 186 -17.50 -17.05 4.72
C SER A 186 -18.38 -16.58 3.56
N SER A 187 -18.77 -15.29 3.55
CA SER A 187 -19.54 -14.72 2.43
C SER A 187 -18.71 -14.53 1.17
N ALA A 188 -17.43 -14.16 1.30
CA ALA A 188 -16.53 -14.03 0.15
C ALA A 188 -16.32 -15.38 -0.56
N LEU A 189 -16.17 -16.47 0.18
CA LEU A 189 -16.06 -17.83 -0.34
C LEU A 189 -17.35 -18.28 -1.04
N ARG A 190 -18.53 -18.06 -0.45
CA ARG A 190 -19.82 -18.38 -1.09
C ARG A 190 -20.06 -17.63 -2.41
N ASN A 191 -19.53 -16.42 -2.54
CA ASN A 191 -19.68 -15.64 -3.77
C ASN A 191 -18.76 -16.11 -4.91
N THR A 192 -17.82 -17.03 -4.65
CA THR A 192 -17.01 -17.68 -5.69
C THR A 192 -17.72 -18.89 -6.33
N ASP A 193 -18.86 -19.32 -5.80
CA ASP A 193 -19.73 -20.37 -6.36
C ASP A 193 -20.51 -19.88 -7.61
N ARG A 194 -19.81 -19.34 -8.61
CA ARG A 194 -20.37 -19.18 -9.95
C ARG A 194 -20.55 -20.58 -10.57
N VAL A 195 -21.57 -20.75 -11.40
CA VAL A 195 -22.16 -22.03 -11.88
C VAL A 195 -21.15 -23.04 -12.47
N ASP A 196 -19.93 -22.64 -12.83
CA ASP A 196 -18.89 -23.49 -13.41
C ASP A 196 -17.51 -23.40 -12.70
N ALA A 197 -17.43 -22.82 -11.50
CA ALA A 197 -16.18 -22.71 -10.74
C ALA A 197 -16.13 -23.72 -9.59
N GLU A 198 -15.01 -24.44 -9.46
CA GLU A 198 -14.73 -25.29 -8.29
C GLU A 198 -14.74 -24.42 -7.01
N PRO A 199 -15.38 -24.86 -5.92
CA PRO A 199 -15.39 -24.13 -4.66
C PRO A 199 -13.95 -23.88 -4.18
N VAL A 200 -13.60 -22.62 -3.91
CA VAL A 200 -12.29 -22.29 -3.34
C VAL A 200 -12.28 -22.71 -1.88
N SER A 201 -11.37 -23.62 -1.50
CA SER A 201 -11.24 -24.05 -0.11
C SER A 201 -10.44 -23.03 0.70
N LEU A 202 -10.71 -22.98 2.02
CA LEU A 202 -10.11 -21.98 2.93
C LEU A 202 -8.57 -22.03 2.92
N ASP A 203 -7.99 -23.22 2.79
CA ASP A 203 -6.55 -23.48 2.76
C ASP A 203 -5.86 -23.04 1.45
N GLN A 204 -6.65 -22.78 0.41
CA GLN A 204 -6.18 -22.21 -0.86
C GLN A 204 -6.14 -20.67 -0.83
N LEU A 205 -6.78 -20.03 0.15
CA LEU A 205 -6.72 -18.59 0.32
C LEU A 205 -5.38 -18.17 0.93
N SER A 206 -4.48 -17.68 0.08
CA SER A 206 -3.33 -16.92 0.52
C SER A 206 -3.73 -15.46 0.74
N LEU A 207 -3.48 -14.95 1.93
CA LEU A 207 -3.70 -13.55 2.29
C LEU A 207 -2.38 -12.78 2.25
N GLN A 208 -2.51 -11.49 1.95
CA GLN A 208 -1.46 -10.49 2.14
C GLN A 208 -1.98 -9.33 3.00
N LEU A 209 -1.09 -8.70 3.77
CA LEU A 209 -1.40 -7.53 4.59
C LEU A 209 -0.92 -6.24 3.91
N VAL A 210 -1.75 -5.20 4.04
CA VAL A 210 -1.44 -3.84 3.60
C VAL A 210 -1.50 -2.90 4.80
N ALA A 211 -0.34 -2.46 5.27
CA ALA A 211 -0.12 -1.67 6.48
C ALA A 211 0.30 -0.21 6.20
N MET A 212 0.18 0.29 4.96
CA MET A 212 0.57 1.66 4.61
C MET A 212 -0.16 2.74 5.42
N ASN A 213 -1.38 2.46 5.90
CA ASN A 213 -2.12 3.37 6.77
C ASN A 213 -1.51 3.47 8.17
N ALA A 214 -0.98 2.37 8.74
CA ALA A 214 -0.20 2.42 9.96
C ALA A 214 1.02 3.35 9.79
N ARG A 215 1.76 3.17 8.68
CA ARG A 215 2.93 4.00 8.35
C ARG A 215 2.58 5.47 8.17
N ASP A 216 1.46 5.77 7.52
CA ASP A 216 0.94 7.14 7.39
C ASP A 216 0.64 7.75 8.77
N MET A 217 0.15 6.94 9.72
CA MET A 217 -0.10 7.33 11.11
C MET A 217 1.13 7.26 12.02
N ASN A 218 2.32 7.20 11.44
CA ASN A 218 3.62 7.12 12.12
C ASN A 218 3.83 5.87 12.99
N LEU A 219 3.08 4.79 12.72
CA LEU A 219 3.34 3.45 13.22
C LEU A 219 4.13 2.70 12.14
N ASN A 220 5.46 2.72 12.26
CA ASN A 220 6.37 2.32 11.19
C ASN A 220 6.77 0.83 11.22
N TYR A 221 6.57 0.13 12.34
CA TYR A 221 6.98 -1.27 12.50
C TYR A 221 5.79 -2.16 12.84
N ALA A 222 5.82 -3.41 12.37
CA ALA A 222 4.82 -4.42 12.65
C ALA A 222 5.41 -5.78 12.99
N ALA A 223 4.69 -6.58 13.78
CA ALA A 223 4.99 -7.99 14.02
C ALA A 223 3.70 -8.78 14.29
N ILE A 224 3.73 -10.09 14.07
CA ILE A 224 2.68 -11.02 14.49
C ILE A 224 3.33 -12.18 15.23
N LEU A 225 3.08 -12.27 16.54
CA LEU A 225 3.58 -13.40 17.31
C LEU A 225 2.71 -14.64 17.09
N PRO A 226 3.28 -15.86 17.11
CA PRO A 226 2.51 -17.09 16.96
C PRO A 226 1.35 -17.21 17.97
N ASN A 227 1.56 -16.79 19.23
CA ASN A 227 0.54 -16.83 20.28
C ASN A 227 -0.57 -15.78 20.10
N ASP A 228 -0.37 -14.82 19.19
CA ASP A 228 -1.32 -13.76 18.85
C ASP A 228 -2.20 -14.14 17.64
N ALA A 229 -2.02 -15.34 17.08
CA ALA A 229 -2.79 -15.89 15.97
C ALA A 229 -3.55 -17.17 16.36
N ASN A 230 -4.79 -17.29 15.93
CA ASN A 230 -5.63 -18.49 16.06
C ASN A 230 -6.39 -18.70 14.75
N GLY A 231 -6.38 -19.92 14.21
CA GLY A 231 -6.97 -20.22 12.90
C GLY A 231 -6.21 -19.59 11.72
N VAL A 232 -4.96 -19.15 11.93
CA VAL A 232 -4.11 -18.52 10.91
C VAL A 232 -2.72 -19.14 10.95
N SER A 233 -2.24 -19.62 9.81
CA SER A 233 -0.84 -19.98 9.59
C SER A 233 -0.06 -18.76 9.14
N LEU A 234 1.03 -18.46 9.84
CA LEU A 234 1.90 -17.31 9.57
C LEU A 234 3.16 -17.75 8.81
N PRO A 235 3.72 -16.90 7.92
CA PRO A 235 5.09 -17.06 7.45
C PRO A 235 6.07 -16.88 8.63
N GLN A 236 7.20 -17.59 8.60
CA GLN A 236 8.17 -17.58 9.70
C GLN A 236 8.77 -16.18 9.96
N GLU A 237 8.82 -15.34 8.94
CA GLU A 237 9.46 -14.02 8.94
C GLU A 237 8.69 -12.96 9.73
N LEU A 238 7.41 -13.17 10.07
CA LEU A 238 6.60 -12.20 10.83
C LEU A 238 6.74 -12.28 12.35
N SER A 239 7.54 -13.22 12.86
CA SER A 239 7.80 -13.32 14.30
C SER A 239 8.73 -12.23 14.84
N GLU A 240 9.39 -11.46 13.95
CA GLU A 240 10.22 -10.31 14.30
C GLU A 240 9.52 -8.99 13.94
N ALA A 241 9.95 -7.90 14.58
CA ALA A 241 9.46 -6.56 14.24
C ALA A 241 10.11 -6.07 12.94
N VAL A 242 9.28 -5.90 11.90
CA VAL A 242 9.69 -5.52 10.55
C VAL A 242 9.24 -4.09 10.24
N LEU A 243 10.05 -3.38 9.45
CA LEU A 243 9.69 -2.05 8.95
C LEU A 243 8.56 -2.19 7.93
N ILE A 244 7.55 -1.33 8.00
CA ILE A 244 6.50 -1.22 6.99
C ILE A 244 7.05 -0.39 5.83
N GLU A 245 7.31 -1.04 4.70
CA GLU A 245 7.91 -0.39 3.53
C GLU A 245 6.88 0.00 2.47
N GLN A 246 5.61 -0.33 2.68
CA GLN A 246 4.51 -0.08 1.74
C GLN A 246 4.19 1.42 1.58
N TYR A 247 3.89 1.83 0.36
CA TYR A 247 3.51 3.18 -0.07
C TYR A 247 2.64 3.11 -1.34
N LEU A 248 2.07 4.25 -1.75
CA LEU A 248 1.42 4.41 -3.04
C LEU A 248 2.39 4.93 -4.08
N ARG A 249 2.41 4.32 -5.26
CA ARG A 249 3.27 4.73 -6.37
C ARG A 249 2.57 4.64 -7.71
N HIS A 250 3.09 5.35 -8.70
CA HIS A 250 2.85 5.06 -10.11
C HIS A 250 3.69 3.86 -10.57
N ASP A 251 3.03 2.91 -11.23
CA ASP A 251 3.63 1.77 -11.89
C ASP A 251 3.42 1.85 -13.40
N PRO A 252 4.50 1.97 -14.20
CA PRO A 252 4.37 1.99 -15.65
C PRO A 252 4.01 0.63 -16.25
N HIS A 253 4.10 -0.46 -15.49
CA HIS A 253 3.94 -1.84 -15.98
C HIS A 253 2.64 -2.53 -15.56
N CYS A 254 1.70 -1.80 -14.95
CA CYS A 254 0.46 -2.41 -14.44
C CYS A 254 -0.60 -2.74 -15.50
N GLY A 255 -0.26 -2.69 -16.79
CA GLY A 255 -1.14 -3.02 -17.92
C GLY A 255 -1.99 -1.86 -18.48
N ALA A 256 -2.19 -0.79 -17.72
CA ALA A 256 -2.89 0.41 -18.19
C ALA A 256 -2.00 1.28 -19.11
N ALA A 257 -2.59 1.90 -20.13
CA ALA A 257 -1.89 2.85 -20.99
C ALA A 257 -1.34 4.04 -20.18
N GLY A 258 -0.02 4.23 -20.19
CA GLY A 258 0.64 5.27 -19.39
C GLY A 258 0.89 4.90 -17.92
N GLY A 259 0.60 3.66 -17.53
CA GLY A 259 0.74 3.16 -16.16
C GLY A 259 -0.40 3.58 -15.23
N CYS A 260 -0.35 3.09 -13.99
CA CYS A 260 -1.39 3.34 -12.99
C CYS A 260 -0.81 3.50 -11.59
N ASN A 261 -1.57 4.14 -10.70
CA ASN A 261 -1.24 4.22 -9.29
C ASN A 261 -1.64 2.92 -8.57
N GLU A 262 -0.80 2.44 -7.66
CA GLU A 262 -0.97 1.19 -6.91
C GLU A 262 -0.30 1.26 -5.53
N VAL A 263 -0.64 0.29 -4.66
CA VAL A 263 0.12 0.01 -3.43
C VAL A 263 1.33 -0.86 -3.77
N SER A 264 2.49 -0.52 -3.22
CA SER A 264 3.76 -1.19 -3.47
C SER A 264 4.78 -0.90 -2.36
N PRO A 265 5.87 -1.68 -2.23
CA PRO A 265 6.02 -3.04 -2.77
C PRO A 265 5.09 -4.02 -2.05
N PRO A 266 4.73 -5.16 -2.67
CA PRO A 266 4.39 -6.34 -1.91
C PRO A 266 5.55 -6.62 -0.94
N GLN A 267 5.24 -6.71 0.35
CA GLN A 267 6.25 -6.91 1.38
C GLN A 267 6.22 -8.38 1.77
N LYS A 268 7.34 -9.10 1.58
CA LYS A 268 7.39 -10.57 1.73
C LYS A 268 6.88 -11.04 3.09
N GLU A 269 7.19 -10.28 4.15
CA GLU A 269 6.76 -10.61 5.50
C GLU A 269 5.24 -10.50 5.61
N PHE A 270 4.61 -9.58 4.91
CA PHE A 270 3.16 -9.42 4.86
C PHE A 270 2.47 -10.32 3.82
N THR A 271 3.09 -11.39 3.33
CA THR A 271 2.50 -12.29 2.32
C THR A 271 2.52 -13.74 2.78
N GLY A 272 1.68 -14.59 2.18
CA GLY A 272 1.67 -16.03 2.45
C GLY A 272 0.94 -16.44 3.73
N LEU A 273 0.15 -15.54 4.33
CA LEU A 273 -0.71 -15.88 5.45
C LEU A 273 -1.84 -16.79 4.95
N ARG A 274 -2.20 -17.82 5.71
CA ARG A 274 -3.30 -18.74 5.32
C ARG A 274 -4.28 -18.91 6.46
N LEU A 275 -5.57 -18.91 6.15
CA LEU A 275 -6.59 -19.26 7.14
C LEU A 275 -6.66 -20.79 7.23
N THR A 276 -6.56 -21.32 8.45
CA THR A 276 -6.67 -22.78 8.67
C THR A 276 -8.08 -23.15 9.14
N ASP A 277 -8.75 -22.23 9.86
CA ASP A 277 -10.06 -22.44 10.45
C ASP A 277 -10.84 -21.13 10.49
N LEU A 278 -12.17 -21.21 10.58
CA LEU A 278 -13.05 -20.08 10.90
C LEU A 278 -13.86 -20.40 12.17
N PRO A 279 -14.05 -19.44 13.10
CA PRO A 279 -13.51 -18.08 13.06
C PRO A 279 -11.99 -18.06 13.31
N ALA A 280 -11.30 -17.18 12.58
CA ALA A 280 -9.87 -16.93 12.75
C ALA A 280 -9.62 -15.53 13.31
N ARG A 281 -8.46 -15.36 13.97
CA ARG A 281 -8.05 -14.11 14.57
C ARG A 281 -6.53 -13.97 14.53
N MET A 282 -6.04 -12.78 14.18
CA MET A 282 -4.64 -12.42 14.39
C MET A 282 -4.52 -11.01 14.98
N MET A 283 -3.55 -10.80 15.86
CA MET A 283 -3.19 -9.47 16.36
C MET A 283 -1.85 -9.03 15.77
N ILE A 284 -1.90 -7.91 15.06
CA ILE A 284 -0.72 -7.20 14.59
C ILE A 284 -0.33 -6.20 15.69
N ARG A 285 0.91 -6.29 16.12
CA ARG A 285 1.55 -5.34 17.02
C ARG A 285 2.19 -4.25 16.20
N LEU A 286 1.96 -2.99 16.55
CA LEU A 286 2.44 -1.83 15.80
C LEU A 286 3.24 -0.90 16.72
N TRP A 287 4.36 -0.38 16.20
CA TRP A 287 5.23 0.57 16.89
C TRP A 287 5.63 1.73 15.99
N SER A 288 5.83 2.89 16.60
CA SER A 288 6.34 4.09 15.94
C SER A 288 7.83 3.96 15.67
N ASP A 289 8.58 3.52 16.69
CA ASP A 289 10.01 3.24 16.64
C ASP A 289 10.27 1.73 16.62
N ARG A 290 11.47 1.33 16.17
CA ARG A 290 11.85 -0.08 16.16
C ARG A 290 11.90 -0.59 17.61
N PRO A 291 11.12 -1.63 17.98
CA PRO A 291 11.21 -2.18 19.32
C PRO A 291 12.49 -3.02 19.48
N GLU A 292 12.96 -3.18 20.72
CA GLU A 292 14.10 -4.06 21.04
C GLU A 292 13.80 -5.53 20.73
N SER A 293 12.52 -5.93 20.82
CA SER A 293 12.02 -7.26 20.46
C SER A 293 10.53 -7.20 20.09
N ALA A 294 10.04 -8.19 19.34
CA ALA A 294 8.61 -8.27 18.99
C ALA A 294 7.69 -8.51 20.21
N ASP A 295 8.25 -8.96 21.34
CA ASP A 295 7.56 -9.14 22.61
C ASP A 295 7.36 -7.83 23.39
N ALA A 296 8.09 -6.77 23.04
CA ALA A 296 7.93 -5.45 23.66
C ALA A 296 6.48 -4.96 23.54
N ALA A 297 6.03 -4.15 24.51
CA ALA A 297 4.70 -3.58 24.48
C ALA A 297 4.52 -2.73 23.20
N PRO A 298 3.47 -2.97 22.38
CA PRO A 298 3.19 -2.15 21.20
C PRO A 298 2.56 -0.82 21.55
N ASP A 299 2.80 0.18 20.70
CA ASP A 299 2.08 1.46 20.74
C ASP A 299 0.61 1.27 20.38
N MET A 300 0.31 0.30 19.50
CA MET A 300 -1.04 -0.01 19.05
C MET A 300 -1.20 -1.51 18.74
N ARG A 301 -2.34 -2.08 19.13
CA ARG A 301 -2.74 -3.45 18.77
C ARG A 301 -3.84 -3.40 17.71
N PHE A 302 -3.57 -3.95 16.54
CA PHE A 302 -4.56 -4.02 15.45
C PHE A 302 -4.97 -5.47 15.24
N VAL A 303 -6.24 -5.79 15.49
CA VAL A 303 -6.76 -7.16 15.44
C VAL A 303 -7.53 -7.36 14.15
N LEU A 304 -7.23 -8.43 13.43
CA LEU A 304 -8.05 -8.90 12.31
C LEU A 304 -8.86 -10.10 12.80
N THR A 305 -10.17 -10.08 12.58
CA THR A 305 -11.08 -11.19 12.87
C THR A 305 -11.73 -11.64 11.57
N PHE A 306 -11.65 -12.93 11.27
CA PHE A 306 -12.23 -13.55 10.08
C PHE A 306 -13.39 -14.45 10.52
N ARG A 307 -14.54 -14.28 9.89
CA ARG A 307 -15.78 -15.04 10.15
C ARG A 307 -16.25 -15.72 8.88
#